data_AF-A0A4R6LC29-F1
#
_entry.id   AF-A0A4R6LC29-F1
#
_cell.length_a   1.000
_cell.length_b   1.000
_cell.length_c   1.000
_cell.angle_alpha   90.00
_cell.angle_beta   90.00
_cell.angle_gamma   90.00
#
_symmetry.space_group_name_H-M   'P 1'
#
loop_
_entity.id
_entity.type
_entity.pdbx_description
1 polymer ?
#
loop_
_entity_poly.entity_id
_entity_poly.type
_entity_poly.pdbx_seq_one_letter_code
_entity_poly.pdbx_strand_id
1 'polypeptide(L)'
;MILKKGSFNLEKVKVIVIGGGPAGMMAALQAAKNGYQVSLVEKNKNLGKKLLITGKGRCNLTNYSDLNQHIKNIVDNPDFMYSSLAEFDAYRLYYFFEGLGLPLKIERGDRVFPSSNRAQDVLKVLQKELFKHEVELIQDQVVEILIKDQKVKGVNLKYQDQLEADKIILAAGGSSYPQTGSDGSGFELAQETGHKIINPEPGLCGLKTKEDWIYEAQGLKLKYVSLSLLKNGEEIFSEFGDLEIRNNYLDGPIVISASMHIDQNPEAYQLEIDLKPALDFQTLDQRILRDFDKYSNKYFGNSLGDLLPQKLIPVILKLSSIDYDKTVNQITAEEREELIYLLKKLKLNIKAKKGFERAIVTRGGISTEEINPKTMESRLIDNLYFAGEVIDLAAMTGGYNLQIAFSTGYKAGNNLN
;
A
#
# COMPACT_ATOMS: atom_id res chain seq x y z
N MET A 1 -32.74 -55.96 -5.57
CA MET A 1 -31.32 -55.82 -5.18
C MET A 1 -31.07 -54.36 -4.85
N ILE A 2 -31.20 -53.98 -3.57
CA ILE A 2 -31.01 -52.59 -3.12
C ILE A 2 -29.50 -52.40 -2.92
N LEU A 3 -28.87 -51.65 -3.82
CA LEU A 3 -27.50 -51.19 -3.63
C LEU A 3 -27.51 -50.14 -2.52
N LYS A 4 -27.15 -50.55 -1.29
CA LYS A 4 -26.76 -49.60 -0.24
C LYS A 4 -25.58 -48.79 -0.77
N LYS A 5 -25.76 -47.48 -0.93
CA LYS A 5 -24.63 -46.54 -1.01
C LYS A 5 -23.86 -46.69 0.31
N GLY A 6 -22.74 -47.42 0.27
CA GLY A 6 -21.75 -47.33 1.32
C GLY A 6 -21.26 -45.89 1.37
N SER A 7 -21.53 -45.20 2.47
CA SER A 7 -20.88 -43.93 2.79
C SER A 7 -19.43 -44.26 3.13
N PHE A 8 -18.55 -44.24 2.12
CA PHE A 8 -17.13 -44.10 2.38
C PHE A 8 -16.92 -42.68 2.92
N ASN A 9 -16.74 -42.56 4.24
CA ASN A 9 -16.14 -41.36 4.83
C ASN A 9 -14.66 -41.37 4.41
N LEU A 10 -14.37 -40.83 3.23
CA LEU A 10 -13.01 -40.41 2.92
C LEU A 10 -12.68 -39.26 3.88
N GLU A 11 -11.62 -39.39 4.67
CA GLU A 11 -11.13 -38.26 5.48
C GLU A 11 -10.83 -37.09 4.55
N LYS A 12 -11.42 -35.93 4.85
CA LYS A 12 -11.17 -34.70 4.09
C LYS A 12 -9.74 -34.25 4.36
N VAL A 13 -9.05 -33.82 3.30
CA VAL A 13 -7.75 -33.18 3.39
C VAL A 13 -7.88 -31.90 4.24
N LYS A 14 -7.04 -31.78 5.27
CA LYS A 14 -7.02 -30.68 6.24
C LYS A 14 -6.15 -29.54 5.74
N VAL A 15 -6.73 -28.35 5.63
CA VAL A 15 -6.06 -27.13 5.20
C VAL A 15 -6.08 -26.11 6.33
N ILE A 16 -4.90 -25.62 6.71
CA ILE A 16 -4.79 -24.49 7.63
C ILE A 16 -4.47 -23.22 6.85
N VAL A 17 -5.25 -22.16 7.07
CA VAL A 17 -4.95 -20.82 6.55
C VAL A 17 -4.51 -19.94 7.71
N ILE A 18 -3.34 -19.32 7.59
CA ILE A 18 -2.74 -18.48 8.64
C ILE A 18 -2.94 -17.01 8.27
N GLY A 19 -3.81 -16.31 9.01
CA GLY A 19 -4.11 -14.90 8.83
C GLY A 19 -5.51 -14.63 8.25
N GLY A 20 -6.35 -13.93 9.01
CA GLY A 20 -7.73 -13.59 8.70
C GLY A 20 -7.91 -12.31 7.88
N GLY A 21 -6.92 -11.96 7.05
CA GLY A 21 -6.98 -10.83 6.13
C GLY A 21 -7.77 -11.13 4.84
N PRO A 22 -7.82 -10.19 3.88
CA PRO A 22 -8.52 -10.39 2.61
C PRO A 22 -8.02 -11.61 1.83
N ALA A 23 -6.70 -11.80 1.76
CA ALA A 23 -6.09 -12.95 1.10
C ALA A 23 -6.46 -14.27 1.78
N GLY A 24 -6.32 -14.35 3.11
CA GLY A 24 -6.62 -15.57 3.86
C GLY A 24 -8.11 -15.92 3.87
N MET A 25 -9.00 -14.94 4.00
CA MET A 25 -10.45 -15.20 3.89
C MET A 25 -10.83 -15.70 2.50
N MET A 26 -10.25 -15.14 1.43
CA MET A 26 -10.49 -15.63 0.08
C MET A 26 -9.93 -17.03 -0.15
N ALA A 27 -8.71 -17.30 0.33
CA ALA A 27 -8.08 -18.61 0.23
C ALA A 27 -8.86 -19.68 0.98
N ALA A 28 -9.26 -19.40 2.22
CA ALA A 28 -10.06 -20.31 3.05
C ALA A 28 -11.42 -20.61 2.40
N LEU A 29 -12.10 -19.58 1.88
CA LEU A 29 -13.38 -19.76 1.20
C LEU A 29 -13.23 -20.63 -0.05
N GLN A 30 -12.21 -20.39 -0.86
CA GLN A 30 -12.02 -21.13 -2.10
C GLN A 30 -11.60 -22.58 -1.83
N ALA A 31 -10.76 -22.82 -0.84
CA ALA A 31 -10.43 -24.16 -0.38
C ALA A 31 -11.70 -24.90 0.12
N ALA A 32 -12.52 -24.25 0.96
CA ALA A 32 -13.74 -24.88 1.46
C ALA A 32 -14.73 -25.22 0.33
N LYS A 33 -14.87 -24.34 -0.68
CA LYS A 33 -15.67 -24.60 -1.89
C LYS A 33 -15.18 -25.81 -2.70
N ASN A 34 -13.88 -26.09 -2.66
CA ASN A 34 -13.27 -27.24 -3.31
C ASN A 34 -13.36 -28.53 -2.45
N GLY A 35 -14.05 -28.50 -1.31
CA GLY A 35 -14.36 -29.67 -0.50
C GLY A 35 -13.35 -30.01 0.60
N TYR A 36 -12.31 -29.18 0.78
CA TYR A 36 -11.33 -29.32 1.85
C TYR A 36 -11.94 -29.05 3.23
N GLN A 37 -11.37 -29.65 4.29
CA GLN A 37 -11.66 -29.25 5.66
C GLN A 37 -10.72 -28.10 6.02
N VAL A 38 -11.27 -26.92 6.30
CA VAL A 38 -10.48 -25.69 6.43
C VAL A 38 -10.60 -25.09 7.82
N SER A 39 -9.45 -24.81 8.44
CA SER A 39 -9.34 -24.00 9.65
C SER A 39 -8.57 -22.71 9.34
N LEU A 40 -9.18 -21.55 9.63
CA LEU A 40 -8.58 -20.22 9.49
C LEU A 40 -8.12 -19.73 10.86
N VAL A 41 -6.80 -19.61 11.04
CA VAL A 41 -6.18 -19.17 12.30
C VAL A 41 -5.90 -17.67 12.23
N GLU A 42 -6.48 -16.90 13.15
CA GLU A 42 -6.28 -15.45 13.27
C GLU A 42 -5.93 -15.07 14.70
N LYS A 43 -4.82 -14.34 14.89
CA LYS A 43 -4.34 -13.94 16.21
C LYS A 43 -5.22 -12.87 16.88
N ASN A 44 -5.88 -12.04 16.08
CA ASN A 44 -6.81 -11.04 16.58
C ASN A 44 -8.17 -11.63 16.93
N LYS A 45 -8.88 -10.98 17.85
CA LYS A 45 -10.29 -11.30 18.16
C LYS A 45 -11.24 -11.21 16.94
N ASN A 46 -10.91 -10.39 15.96
CA ASN A 46 -11.75 -10.18 14.78
C ASN A 46 -10.90 -10.29 13.51
N LEU A 47 -11.48 -10.93 12.48
CA LEU A 47 -10.92 -10.96 11.13
C LEU A 47 -10.86 -9.57 10.51
N GLY A 48 -9.99 -9.38 9.51
CA GLY A 48 -10.02 -8.23 8.62
C GLY A 48 -9.78 -6.86 9.26
N LYS A 49 -9.10 -6.76 10.41
CA LYS A 49 -8.83 -5.46 11.07
C LYS A 49 -8.21 -4.42 10.11
N LYS A 50 -7.22 -4.83 9.30
CA LYS A 50 -6.59 -3.95 8.32
C LYS A 50 -7.53 -3.60 7.16
N LEU A 51 -8.34 -4.55 6.69
CA LEU A 51 -9.37 -4.33 5.68
C LEU A 51 -10.31 -3.19 6.08
N LEU A 52 -10.72 -3.14 7.35
CA LEU A 52 -11.65 -2.13 7.87
C LEU A 52 -11.11 -0.70 7.82
N ILE A 53 -9.79 -0.48 7.79
CA ILE A 53 -9.21 0.86 7.70
C ILE A 53 -8.87 1.28 6.27
N THR A 54 -8.92 0.36 5.31
CA THR A 54 -8.62 0.64 3.90
C THR A 54 -9.62 1.63 3.29
N GLY A 55 -9.15 2.46 2.34
CA GLY A 55 -10.00 3.46 1.68
C GLY A 55 -10.64 4.43 2.68
N LYS A 56 -9.98 4.72 3.81
CA LYS A 56 -10.52 5.53 4.92
C LYS A 56 -11.84 4.96 5.48
N GLY A 57 -11.90 3.65 5.67
CA GLY A 57 -13.09 2.95 6.18
C GLY A 57 -14.12 2.56 5.12
N ARG A 58 -13.88 2.90 3.85
CA ARG A 58 -14.79 2.60 2.74
C ARG A 58 -14.47 1.30 2.02
N CYS A 59 -13.23 0.80 2.13
CA CYS A 59 -12.67 -0.31 1.36
C CYS A 59 -12.67 -0.07 -0.15
N ASN A 60 -11.53 0.41 -0.67
CA ASN A 60 -11.31 0.46 -2.12
C ASN A 60 -10.93 -0.94 -2.62
N LEU A 61 -11.94 -1.76 -2.89
CA LEU A 61 -11.83 -3.21 -3.12
C LEU A 61 -10.86 -3.59 -4.24
N THR A 62 -10.94 -2.86 -5.35
CA THR A 62 -10.14 -3.09 -6.55
C THR A 62 -10.15 -1.84 -7.44
N ASN A 63 -9.48 -1.93 -8.58
CA ASN A 63 -9.53 -0.98 -9.67
C ASN A 63 -10.17 -1.65 -10.90
N TYR A 64 -11.23 -1.09 -11.47
CA TYR A 64 -11.98 -1.66 -12.60
C TYR A 64 -11.28 -1.45 -13.96
N SER A 65 -9.99 -1.11 -13.95
CA SER A 65 -9.17 -1.00 -15.15
C SER A 65 -8.75 -2.38 -15.68
N ASP A 66 -8.18 -2.39 -16.89
CA ASP A 66 -7.71 -3.61 -17.54
C ASP A 66 -6.43 -4.20 -16.89
N LEU A 67 -6.08 -5.42 -17.32
CA LEU A 67 -4.91 -6.14 -16.83
C LEU A 67 -3.61 -5.35 -16.97
N ASN A 68 -3.40 -4.65 -18.10
CA ASN A 68 -2.18 -3.89 -18.34
C ASN A 68 -2.03 -2.75 -17.32
N GLN A 69 -3.14 -2.08 -17.00
CA GLN A 69 -3.16 -1.04 -16.00
C GLN A 69 -2.90 -1.61 -14.59
N HIS A 70 -3.42 -2.78 -14.25
CA HIS A 70 -3.07 -3.46 -12.99
C HIS A 70 -1.57 -3.75 -12.91
N ILE A 71 -1.01 -4.41 -13.91
CA ILE A 71 0.41 -4.77 -13.97
C ILE A 71 1.29 -3.51 -13.86
N LYS A 72 0.95 -2.43 -14.57
CA LYS A 72 1.68 -1.16 -14.52
C LYS A 72 1.70 -0.51 -13.13
N ASN A 73 0.66 -0.74 -12.32
CA ASN A 73 0.56 -0.17 -10.96
C ASN A 73 1.14 -1.09 -9.89
N ILE A 74 1.56 -2.30 -10.24
CA ILE A 74 2.35 -3.16 -9.35
C ILE A 74 3.81 -2.74 -9.49
N VAL A 75 4.38 -2.27 -8.39
CA VAL A 75 5.74 -1.71 -8.33
C VAL A 75 6.77 -2.83 -8.18
N ASP A 76 6.49 -3.79 -7.30
CA ASP A 76 7.41 -4.89 -7.00
C ASP A 76 6.91 -6.19 -7.65
N ASN A 77 7.77 -6.84 -8.45
CA ASN A 77 7.55 -8.10 -9.17
C ASN A 77 6.22 -8.20 -9.95
N PRO A 78 5.88 -7.23 -10.83
CA PRO A 78 4.61 -7.20 -11.55
C PRO A 78 4.33 -8.47 -12.37
N ASP A 79 5.35 -9.05 -13.00
CA ASP A 79 5.19 -10.22 -13.87
C ASP A 79 4.69 -11.47 -13.14
N PHE A 80 4.97 -11.58 -11.83
CA PHE A 80 4.48 -12.69 -11.00
C PHE A 80 2.94 -12.72 -10.97
N MET A 81 2.29 -11.57 -11.12
CA MET A 81 0.83 -11.44 -10.99
C MET A 81 0.04 -11.79 -12.25
N TYR A 82 0.67 -11.94 -13.42
CA TYR A 82 -0.06 -12.30 -14.66
C TYR A 82 -0.93 -13.55 -14.50
N SER A 83 -0.39 -14.60 -13.87
CA SER A 83 -1.09 -15.88 -13.69
C SER A 83 -2.28 -15.78 -12.71
N SER A 84 -2.12 -15.01 -11.63
CA SER A 84 -3.18 -14.80 -10.64
C SER A 84 -4.29 -13.91 -11.18
N LEU A 85 -3.92 -12.83 -11.88
CA LEU A 85 -4.89 -11.91 -12.49
C LEU A 85 -5.63 -12.54 -13.67
N ALA A 86 -4.98 -13.42 -14.45
CA ALA A 86 -5.67 -14.14 -15.53
C ALA A 86 -6.81 -15.06 -14.99
N GLU A 87 -6.66 -15.59 -13.77
CA GLU A 87 -7.66 -16.46 -13.15
C GLU A 87 -8.70 -15.68 -12.33
N PHE A 88 -8.29 -14.58 -11.69
CA PHE A 88 -9.18 -13.79 -10.84
C PHE A 88 -8.82 -12.30 -10.91
N ASP A 89 -9.21 -11.66 -12.01
CA ASP A 89 -9.02 -10.23 -12.26
C ASP A 89 -10.01 -9.33 -11.50
N ALA A 90 -9.96 -8.03 -11.77
CA ALA A 90 -10.85 -7.04 -11.17
C ALA A 90 -12.32 -7.23 -11.56
N TYR A 91 -12.60 -7.67 -12.80
CA TYR A 91 -13.97 -7.94 -13.25
C TYR A 91 -14.58 -9.11 -12.49
N ARG A 92 -13.84 -10.21 -12.36
CA ARG A 92 -14.24 -11.39 -11.57
C ARG A 92 -14.43 -11.02 -10.10
N LEU A 93 -13.54 -10.22 -9.52
CA LEU A 93 -13.69 -9.75 -8.14
C LEU A 93 -14.93 -8.87 -7.95
N TYR A 94 -15.21 -7.96 -8.89
CA TYR A 94 -16.40 -7.11 -8.88
C TYR A 94 -17.66 -7.97 -8.87
N TYR A 95 -17.79 -8.89 -9.84
CA TYR A 95 -18.98 -9.74 -9.97
C TYR A 95 -19.06 -10.81 -8.88
N PHE A 96 -17.94 -11.22 -8.28
CA PHE A 96 -17.93 -12.08 -7.11
C PHE A 96 -18.68 -11.42 -5.95
N PHE A 97 -18.37 -10.16 -5.62
CA PHE A 97 -19.06 -9.47 -4.52
C PHE A 97 -20.50 -9.08 -4.87
N GLU A 98 -20.78 -8.65 -6.10
CA GLU A 98 -22.17 -8.44 -6.59
C GLU A 98 -23.01 -9.71 -6.44
N GLY A 99 -22.47 -10.86 -6.87
CA GLY A 99 -23.13 -12.16 -6.78
C GLY A 99 -23.36 -12.64 -5.35
N LEU A 100 -22.61 -12.13 -4.38
CA LEU A 100 -22.83 -12.35 -2.94
C LEU A 100 -23.81 -11.34 -2.32
N GLY A 101 -24.41 -10.46 -3.13
CA GLY A 101 -25.37 -9.46 -2.69
C GLY A 101 -24.74 -8.23 -2.04
N LEU A 102 -23.49 -7.88 -2.41
CA LEU A 102 -22.85 -6.64 -2.01
C LEU A 102 -22.79 -5.66 -3.20
N PRO A 103 -23.72 -4.70 -3.32
CA PRO A 103 -23.71 -3.73 -4.40
C PRO A 103 -22.45 -2.87 -4.35
N LEU A 104 -21.82 -2.67 -5.50
CA LEU A 104 -20.57 -1.96 -5.72
C LEU A 104 -20.77 -0.80 -6.69
N LYS A 105 -19.91 0.21 -6.57
CA LYS A 105 -19.87 1.36 -7.45
C LYS A 105 -18.44 1.66 -7.88
N ILE A 106 -18.31 2.19 -9.09
CA ILE A 106 -17.05 2.65 -9.66
C ILE A 106 -16.98 4.17 -9.52
N GLU A 107 -15.89 4.68 -8.94
CA GLU A 107 -15.61 6.11 -8.79
C GLU A 107 -14.45 6.54 -9.69
N ARG A 108 -14.15 7.85 -9.72
CA ARG A 108 -13.04 8.43 -10.49
C ARG A 108 -11.74 7.63 -10.31
N GLY A 109 -11.07 7.36 -11.44
CA GLY A 109 -9.85 6.55 -11.51
C GLY A 109 -10.12 5.05 -11.38
N ASP A 110 -11.31 4.61 -11.81
CA ASP A 110 -11.80 3.23 -11.81
C ASP A 110 -11.78 2.55 -10.43
N ARG A 111 -11.81 3.33 -9.36
CA ARG A 111 -11.75 2.80 -7.99
C ARG A 111 -13.10 2.19 -7.61
N VAL A 112 -13.08 0.96 -7.10
CA VAL A 112 -14.30 0.21 -6.76
C VAL A 112 -14.53 0.25 -5.27
N PHE A 113 -15.73 0.67 -4.86
CA PHE A 113 -16.14 0.69 -3.47
C PHE A 113 -17.50 -0.01 -3.30
N PRO A 114 -17.81 -0.54 -2.11
CA PRO A 114 -19.18 -0.84 -1.72
C PRO A 114 -20.05 0.40 -1.89
N SER A 115 -21.26 0.22 -2.43
CA SER A 115 -22.24 1.30 -2.58
C SER A 115 -22.58 1.96 -1.24
N SER A 116 -22.51 1.21 -0.15
CA SER A 116 -22.69 1.70 1.22
C SER A 116 -21.54 2.58 1.74
N ASN A 117 -20.39 2.60 1.06
CA ASN A 117 -19.14 3.22 1.52
C ASN A 117 -18.62 2.67 2.86
N ARG A 118 -18.89 1.40 3.20
CA ARG A 118 -18.47 0.80 4.46
C ARG A 118 -17.67 -0.47 4.22
N ALA A 119 -16.40 -0.46 4.63
CA ALA A 119 -15.53 -1.64 4.66
C ALA A 119 -16.13 -2.79 5.50
N GLN A 120 -16.93 -2.44 6.52
CA GLN A 120 -17.62 -3.40 7.35
C GLN A 120 -18.56 -4.32 6.57
N ASP A 121 -19.17 -3.84 5.49
CA ASP A 121 -20.13 -4.63 4.70
C ASP A 121 -19.38 -5.67 3.85
N VAL A 122 -18.19 -5.34 3.34
CA VAL A 122 -17.26 -6.31 2.71
C VAL A 122 -16.91 -7.42 3.69
N LEU A 123 -16.46 -7.05 4.90
CA LEU A 123 -16.04 -8.03 5.91
C LEU A 123 -17.20 -8.95 6.31
N LYS A 124 -18.41 -8.41 6.50
CA LYS A 124 -19.60 -9.20 6.84
C LYS A 124 -19.94 -10.23 5.75
N VAL A 125 -19.81 -9.86 4.48
CA VAL A 125 -20.07 -10.77 3.35
C VAL A 125 -19.06 -11.92 3.35
N LEU A 126 -17.77 -11.62 3.53
CA LEU A 126 -16.74 -12.66 3.63
C LEU A 126 -16.98 -13.58 4.84
N GLN A 127 -17.24 -13.02 6.02
CA GLN A 127 -17.55 -13.81 7.23
C GLN A 127 -18.77 -14.71 7.05
N LYS A 128 -19.83 -14.19 6.42
CA LYS A 128 -21.04 -14.96 6.11
C LYS A 128 -20.73 -16.14 5.18
N GLU A 129 -19.92 -15.93 4.14
CA GLU A 129 -19.56 -17.00 3.23
C GLU A 129 -18.62 -18.03 3.85
N LEU A 130 -17.68 -17.63 4.71
CA LEU A 130 -16.85 -18.57 5.49
C LEU A 130 -17.72 -19.45 6.39
N PHE A 131 -18.66 -18.85 7.13
CA PHE A 131 -19.60 -19.59 7.98
C PHE A 131 -20.48 -20.56 7.19
N LYS A 132 -21.01 -20.11 6.04
CA LYS A 132 -21.84 -20.93 5.14
C LYS A 132 -21.10 -22.15 4.59
N HIS A 133 -19.78 -22.07 4.41
CA HIS A 133 -18.95 -23.17 3.93
C HIS A 133 -18.23 -23.91 5.07
N GLU A 134 -18.70 -23.74 6.31
CA GLU A 134 -18.20 -24.47 7.48
C GLU A 134 -16.68 -24.32 7.72
N VAL A 135 -16.12 -23.15 7.37
CA VAL A 135 -14.73 -22.83 7.72
C VAL A 135 -14.63 -22.62 9.23
N GLU A 136 -13.78 -23.41 9.88
CA GLU A 136 -13.51 -23.28 11.29
C GLU A 136 -12.65 -22.04 11.55
N LEU A 137 -13.05 -21.19 12.50
CA LEU A 137 -12.29 -20.01 12.89
C LEU A 137 -11.59 -20.29 14.23
N ILE A 138 -10.26 -20.21 14.22
CA ILE A 138 -9.43 -20.44 15.42
C ILE A 138 -8.75 -19.13 15.80
N GLN A 139 -9.07 -18.63 17.00
CA GLN A 139 -8.46 -17.40 17.50
C GLN A 139 -7.14 -17.73 18.22
N ASP A 140 -6.04 -17.81 17.48
CA ASP A 140 -4.71 -18.10 18.02
C ASP A 140 -3.61 -17.54 17.10
N GLN A 141 -2.36 -17.57 17.58
CA GLN A 141 -1.18 -17.23 16.81
C GLN A 141 -0.42 -18.52 16.48
N VAL A 142 -0.14 -18.73 15.19
CA VAL A 142 0.85 -19.75 14.77
C VAL A 142 2.24 -19.24 15.11
N VAL A 143 3.03 -20.07 15.78
CA VAL A 143 4.41 -19.77 16.18
C VAL A 143 5.44 -20.60 15.41
N GLU A 144 5.02 -21.70 14.77
CA GLU A 144 5.90 -22.56 13.97
C GLU A 144 5.08 -23.31 12.92
N ILE A 145 5.66 -23.49 11.72
CA ILE A 145 5.13 -24.39 10.68
C ILE A 145 5.91 -25.71 10.76
N LEU A 146 5.22 -26.81 11.01
CA LEU A 146 5.83 -28.12 11.16
C LEU A 146 6.07 -28.76 9.80
N ILE A 147 7.34 -29.09 9.53
CA ILE A 147 7.80 -29.69 8.27
C ILE A 147 8.48 -31.03 8.55
N LYS A 148 8.14 -32.03 7.75
CA LYS A 148 8.83 -33.34 7.72
C LYS A 148 9.03 -33.76 6.28
N ASP A 149 10.26 -34.16 5.93
CA ASP A 149 10.63 -34.60 4.58
C ASP A 149 10.26 -33.55 3.51
N GLN A 150 10.56 -32.27 3.78
CA GLN A 150 10.21 -31.10 2.94
C GLN A 150 8.70 -30.94 2.67
N LYS A 151 7.85 -31.46 3.55
CA LYS A 151 6.40 -31.38 3.42
C LYS A 151 5.73 -30.93 4.71
N VAL A 152 4.68 -30.13 4.57
CA VAL A 152 3.84 -29.69 5.70
C VAL A 152 3.27 -30.87 6.49
N LYS A 153 3.22 -30.72 7.83
CA LYS A 153 2.54 -31.62 8.76
C LYS A 153 1.56 -30.95 9.71
N GLY A 154 1.65 -29.64 9.89
CA GLY A 154 0.82 -28.92 10.84
C GLY A 154 1.45 -27.62 11.30
N VAL A 155 0.91 -27.07 12.38
CA VAL A 155 1.39 -25.85 13.02
C VAL A 155 1.40 -25.99 14.54
N ASN A 156 2.34 -25.32 15.20
CA ASN A 156 2.25 -25.07 16.63
C ASN A 156 1.53 -23.74 16.88
N LEU A 157 0.55 -23.77 17.79
CA LEU A 157 -0.16 -22.59 18.25
C LEU A 157 0.47 -22.05 19.54
N LYS A 158 0.26 -20.76 19.80
CA LYS A 158 0.83 -20.10 20.96
C LYS A 158 0.09 -20.47 22.26
N TYR A 159 -1.23 -20.59 22.20
CA TYR A 159 -2.08 -20.80 23.37
C TYR A 159 -2.76 -22.17 23.40
N GLN A 160 -2.96 -22.78 22.23
CA GLN A 160 -3.49 -24.13 22.07
C GLN A 160 -2.38 -25.13 21.69
N ASP A 161 -2.74 -26.41 21.68
CA ASP A 161 -1.86 -27.48 21.21
C ASP A 161 -1.63 -27.39 19.68
N GLN A 162 -0.80 -28.32 19.19
CA GLN A 162 -0.53 -28.51 17.78
C GLN A 162 -1.80 -28.82 16.96
N LEU A 163 -1.88 -28.24 15.77
CA LEU A 163 -2.88 -28.62 14.76
C LEU A 163 -2.22 -29.35 13.60
N GLU A 164 -2.71 -30.53 13.27
CA GLU A 164 -2.28 -31.27 12.07
C GLU A 164 -2.90 -30.66 10.81
N ALA A 165 -2.10 -30.60 9.74
CA ALA A 165 -2.55 -30.16 8.44
C ALA A 165 -1.84 -30.92 7.32
N ASP A 166 -2.60 -31.20 6.26
CA ASP A 166 -2.02 -31.72 5.02
C ASP A 166 -1.44 -30.58 4.17
N LYS A 167 -2.03 -29.39 4.27
CA LYS A 167 -1.65 -28.19 3.50
C LYS A 167 -1.77 -26.93 4.36
N ILE A 168 -0.89 -25.96 4.12
CA ILE A 168 -0.88 -24.66 4.80
C ILE A 168 -0.87 -23.53 3.77
N ILE A 169 -1.72 -22.52 3.97
CA ILE A 169 -1.66 -21.25 3.24
C ILE A 169 -1.28 -20.14 4.22
N LEU A 170 -0.09 -19.56 4.05
CA LEU A 170 0.38 -18.42 4.83
C LEU A 170 -0.09 -17.10 4.20
N ALA A 171 -0.97 -16.39 4.89
CA ALA A 171 -1.61 -15.14 4.46
C ALA A 171 -1.63 -14.07 5.58
N ALA A 172 -0.56 -14.02 6.37
CA ALA A 172 -0.46 -13.18 7.57
C ALA A 172 -0.27 -11.66 7.29
N GLY A 173 -0.20 -11.26 6.02
CA GLY A 173 0.04 -9.88 5.59
C GLY A 173 1.49 -9.44 5.79
N GLY A 174 1.73 -8.13 5.67
CA GLY A 174 3.05 -7.52 5.83
C GLY A 174 3.33 -7.02 7.26
N SER A 175 4.03 -5.90 7.35
CA SER A 175 4.39 -5.22 8.62
C SER A 175 3.72 -3.86 8.81
N SER A 176 3.02 -3.33 7.79
CA SER A 176 2.38 -2.02 7.86
C SER A 176 1.07 -2.06 8.68
N TYR A 177 0.87 -1.01 9.48
CA TYR A 177 -0.18 -0.94 10.52
C TYR A 177 -0.16 -2.15 11.49
N PRO A 178 0.91 -2.35 12.28
CA PRO A 178 1.08 -3.53 13.15
C PRO A 178 -0.03 -3.72 14.19
N GLN A 179 -0.69 -2.64 14.63
CA GLN A 179 -1.88 -2.70 15.50
C GLN A 179 -3.06 -3.47 14.89
N THR A 180 -3.05 -3.69 13.58
CA THR A 180 -4.04 -4.51 12.86
C THR A 180 -3.71 -6.00 12.87
N GLY A 181 -2.52 -6.38 13.35
CA GLY A 181 -1.98 -7.74 13.32
C GLY A 181 -1.01 -8.01 12.17
N SER A 182 -0.84 -7.09 11.21
CA SER A 182 0.21 -7.19 10.19
C SER A 182 1.53 -6.66 10.77
N ASP A 183 2.23 -7.48 11.55
CA ASP A 183 3.43 -7.11 12.34
C ASP A 183 4.72 -7.80 11.84
N GLY A 184 4.67 -8.50 10.71
CA GLY A 184 5.82 -9.22 10.16
C GLY A 184 6.00 -10.66 10.65
N SER A 185 5.15 -11.17 11.55
CA SER A 185 5.27 -12.57 12.03
C SER A 185 5.18 -13.61 10.91
N GLY A 186 4.51 -13.29 9.79
CA GLY A 186 4.49 -14.15 8.61
C GLY A 186 5.85 -14.29 7.92
N PHE A 187 6.68 -13.25 7.95
CA PHE A 187 8.03 -13.30 7.37
C PHE A 187 8.93 -14.21 8.20
N GLU A 188 8.81 -14.16 9.53
CA GLU A 188 9.53 -15.03 10.46
C GLU A 188 9.19 -16.50 10.21
N LEU A 189 7.89 -16.84 10.15
CA LEU A 189 7.44 -18.20 9.82
C LEU A 189 7.99 -18.68 8.47
N ALA A 190 7.94 -17.84 7.43
CA ALA A 190 8.47 -18.21 6.12
C ALA A 190 9.99 -18.41 6.14
N GLN A 191 10.72 -17.55 6.85
CA GLN A 191 12.17 -17.67 7.00
C GLN A 191 12.58 -18.97 7.71
N GLU A 192 11.85 -19.38 8.75
CA GLU A 192 12.08 -20.64 9.47
C GLU A 192 11.89 -21.87 8.59
N THR A 193 10.99 -21.77 7.59
CA THR A 193 10.80 -22.83 6.57
C THR A 193 11.85 -22.79 5.43
N GLY A 194 12.85 -21.91 5.53
CA GLY A 194 13.96 -21.81 4.59
C GLY A 194 13.77 -20.83 3.42
N HIS A 195 12.70 -20.04 3.42
CA HIS A 195 12.44 -19.07 2.34
C HIS A 195 13.26 -17.79 2.52
N LYS A 196 13.66 -17.20 1.39
CA LYS A 196 14.30 -15.88 1.33
C LYS A 196 13.26 -14.79 1.52
N ILE A 197 13.52 -13.92 2.49
CA ILE A 197 12.76 -12.69 2.72
C ILE A 197 13.51 -11.51 2.11
N ILE A 198 12.89 -10.87 1.11
CA ILE A 198 13.31 -9.55 0.63
C ILE A 198 12.99 -8.54 1.71
N ASN A 199 14.02 -7.83 2.19
CA ASN A 199 13.96 -7.00 3.39
C ASN A 199 12.70 -6.08 3.39
N PRO A 200 11.77 -6.26 4.34
CA PRO A 200 10.55 -5.49 4.39
C PRO A 200 10.80 -3.99 4.59
N GLU A 201 10.14 -3.16 3.78
CA GLU A 201 10.24 -1.71 3.86
C GLU A 201 8.87 -1.01 3.88
N PRO A 202 8.76 0.17 4.51
CA PRO A 202 7.57 1.02 4.40
C PRO A 202 7.32 1.46 2.94
N GLY A 203 6.11 1.18 2.43
CA GLY A 203 5.62 1.69 1.14
C GLY A 203 4.39 2.58 1.31
N LEU A 204 4.16 3.46 0.33
CA LEU A 204 3.05 4.42 0.34
C LEU A 204 2.99 5.20 1.67
N CYS A 205 4.08 5.87 2.02
CA CYS A 205 4.30 6.48 3.33
C CYS A 205 4.84 7.91 3.21
N GLY A 206 4.73 8.68 4.28
CA GLY A 206 5.32 10.02 4.34
C GLY A 206 6.85 10.00 4.31
N LEU A 207 7.46 11.14 3.99
CA LEU A 207 8.91 11.30 3.85
C LEU A 207 9.44 12.33 4.84
N LYS A 208 10.38 11.93 5.70
CA LYS A 208 11.15 12.85 6.54
C LYS A 208 12.22 13.50 5.69
N THR A 209 12.46 14.78 5.89
CA THR A 209 13.49 15.54 5.18
C THR A 209 14.51 16.12 6.15
N LYS A 210 15.62 16.67 5.63
CA LYS A 210 16.72 17.24 6.44
C LYS A 210 16.46 18.69 6.83
N GLU A 211 15.54 19.37 6.15
CA GLU A 211 15.30 20.80 6.29
C GLU A 211 14.46 21.16 7.53
N ASP A 212 15.00 22.03 8.38
CA ASP A 212 14.34 22.46 9.63
C ASP A 212 13.08 23.32 9.40
N TRP A 213 12.97 23.99 8.26
CA TRP A 213 11.79 24.84 7.98
C TRP A 213 10.48 24.03 7.90
N ILE A 214 10.56 22.70 7.76
CA ILE A 214 9.40 21.80 7.83
C ILE A 214 8.63 21.93 9.15
N TYR A 215 9.32 22.22 10.25
CA TYR A 215 8.67 22.46 11.54
C TYR A 215 7.87 23.78 11.53
N GLU A 216 8.43 24.83 10.92
CA GLU A 216 7.78 26.14 10.79
C GLU A 216 6.54 26.07 9.88
N ALA A 217 6.62 25.26 8.82
CA ALA A 217 5.53 25.07 7.86
C ALA A 217 4.52 23.97 8.27
N GLN A 218 4.61 23.42 9.49
CA GLN A 218 3.72 22.34 9.94
C GLN A 218 2.23 22.71 9.81
N GLY A 219 1.43 21.77 9.31
CA GLY A 219 0.00 21.89 9.08
C GLY A 219 -0.36 22.59 7.77
N LEU A 220 0.63 23.04 6.99
CA LEU A 220 0.40 23.61 5.67
C LEU A 220 -0.03 22.52 4.69
N LYS A 221 -1.13 22.76 3.98
CA LYS A 221 -1.58 21.96 2.85
C LYS A 221 -1.29 22.71 1.57
N LEU A 222 -0.39 22.17 0.76
CA LEU A 222 -0.07 22.69 -0.56
C LEU A 222 -0.93 21.96 -1.57
N LYS A 223 -1.79 22.71 -2.26
CA LYS A 223 -2.69 22.18 -3.29
C LYS A 223 -2.21 22.61 -4.66
N TYR A 224 -2.44 21.77 -5.66
CA TYR A 224 -2.11 22.07 -7.05
C TYR A 224 -0.62 22.38 -7.25
N VAL A 225 0.25 21.59 -6.63
CA VAL A 225 1.71 21.65 -6.78
C VAL A 225 2.19 20.44 -7.59
N SER A 226 3.38 20.53 -8.17
CA SER A 226 4.06 19.35 -8.71
C SER A 226 5.19 18.93 -7.77
N LEU A 227 5.35 17.63 -7.57
CA LEU A 227 6.45 17.03 -6.82
C LEU A 227 7.25 16.16 -7.76
N SER A 228 8.54 16.44 -7.88
CA SER A 228 9.50 15.59 -8.57
C SER A 228 10.43 14.91 -7.56
N LEU A 229 10.71 13.63 -7.78
CA LEU A 229 11.70 12.84 -7.05
C LEU A 229 12.92 12.66 -7.95
N LEU A 230 14.09 13.04 -7.43
CA LEU A 230 15.35 13.00 -8.14
C LEU A 230 16.29 11.99 -7.50
N LYS A 231 17.04 11.25 -8.33
CA LYS A 231 18.17 10.41 -7.92
C LYS A 231 19.39 10.85 -8.72
N ASN A 232 20.48 11.22 -8.03
CA ASN A 232 21.70 11.75 -8.67
C ASN A 232 21.43 12.94 -9.63
N GLY A 233 20.41 13.76 -9.34
CA GLY A 233 20.03 14.91 -10.16
C GLY A 233 19.09 14.60 -11.34
N GLU A 234 18.80 13.34 -11.62
CA GLU A 234 17.84 12.93 -12.65
C GLU A 234 16.45 12.73 -12.06
N GLU A 235 15.42 13.27 -12.72
CA GLU A 235 14.02 13.04 -12.34
C GLU A 235 13.62 11.60 -12.69
N ILE A 236 13.19 10.84 -11.68
CA ILE A 236 12.74 9.45 -11.85
C ILE A 236 11.23 9.30 -11.65
N PHE A 237 10.59 10.31 -11.06
CA PHE A 237 9.16 10.35 -10.80
C PHE A 237 8.71 11.80 -10.69
N SER A 238 7.53 12.12 -11.25
CA SER A 238 6.88 13.41 -11.08
C SER A 238 5.37 13.24 -11.03
N GLU A 239 4.70 13.93 -10.12
CA GLU A 239 3.24 13.92 -10.03
C GLU A 239 2.71 15.31 -9.61
N PHE A 240 1.61 15.72 -10.25
CA PHE A 240 0.86 16.92 -9.89
C PHE A 240 -0.26 16.57 -8.91
N GLY A 241 -0.36 17.32 -7.82
CA GLY A 241 -1.45 17.14 -6.86
C GLY A 241 -1.25 17.91 -5.57
N ASP A 242 -1.65 17.26 -4.48
CA ASP A 242 -1.67 17.86 -3.15
C ASP A 242 -0.64 17.18 -2.25
N LEU A 243 0.00 17.97 -1.39
CA LEU A 243 0.81 17.48 -0.28
C LEU A 243 0.52 18.24 1.01
N GLU A 244 0.85 17.64 2.15
CA GLU A 244 0.71 18.23 3.48
C GLU A 244 2.04 18.17 4.22
N ILE A 245 2.42 19.27 4.85
CA ILE A 245 3.57 19.32 5.74
C ILE A 245 3.08 18.97 7.14
N ARG A 246 3.56 17.86 7.70
CA ARG A 246 3.27 17.43 9.06
C ARG A 246 4.48 17.66 9.95
N ASN A 247 4.35 17.37 11.25
CA ASN A 247 5.43 17.52 12.22
C ASN A 247 6.65 16.66 11.80
N ASN A 248 7.67 17.29 11.20
CA ASN A 248 8.92 16.68 10.74
C ASN A 248 8.82 15.71 9.54
N TYR A 249 7.78 15.81 8.70
CA TYR A 249 7.71 15.02 7.45
C TYR A 249 6.68 15.59 6.48
N LEU A 250 6.88 15.27 5.20
CA LEU A 250 5.92 15.47 4.13
C LEU A 250 4.98 14.27 4.04
N ASP A 251 3.71 14.53 3.76
CA ASP A 251 2.65 13.55 3.56
C ASP A 251 1.74 14.01 2.41
N GLY A 252 0.71 13.23 2.08
CA GLY A 252 -0.26 13.52 1.04
C GLY A 252 -0.04 12.69 -0.22
N PRO A 253 -1.04 12.66 -1.13
CA PRO A 253 -1.09 11.72 -2.26
C PRO A 253 0.20 11.62 -3.09
N ILE A 254 0.77 12.75 -3.53
CA ILE A 254 1.94 12.72 -4.40
C ILE A 254 3.22 12.33 -3.65
N VAL A 255 3.29 12.59 -2.35
CA VAL A 255 4.43 12.18 -1.48
C VAL A 255 4.39 10.68 -1.23
N ILE A 256 3.21 10.13 -0.90
CA ILE A 256 3.08 8.69 -0.68
C ILE A 256 3.34 7.91 -1.97
N SER A 257 2.91 8.42 -3.14
CA SER A 257 3.25 7.84 -4.45
C SER A 257 4.77 7.84 -4.66
N ALA A 258 5.44 8.99 -4.50
CA ALA A 258 6.89 9.11 -4.64
C ALA A 258 7.66 8.13 -3.74
N SER A 259 7.16 7.86 -2.53
CA SER A 259 7.81 6.94 -1.58
C SER A 259 7.99 5.51 -2.10
N MET A 260 7.19 5.07 -3.08
CA MET A 260 7.30 3.75 -3.70
C MET A 260 8.52 3.63 -4.63
N HIS A 261 9.10 4.74 -5.08
CA HIS A 261 10.25 4.76 -5.97
C HIS A 261 11.59 4.91 -5.22
N ILE A 262 11.53 5.06 -3.90
CA ILE A 262 12.72 5.18 -3.04
C ILE A 262 13.11 3.77 -2.57
N ASP A 263 14.39 3.43 -2.69
CA ASP A 263 14.97 2.17 -2.21
C ASP A 263 15.39 2.26 -0.72
N GLN A 264 16.26 1.35 -0.28
CA GLN A 264 16.81 1.28 1.08
C GLN A 264 17.75 2.44 1.44
N ASN A 265 18.16 3.26 0.47
CA ASN A 265 19.03 4.41 0.68
C ASN A 265 18.28 5.73 0.38
N PRO A 266 17.34 6.15 1.23
CA PRO A 266 16.54 7.36 1.01
C PRO A 266 17.38 8.63 0.89
N GLU A 267 18.58 8.67 1.48
CA GLU A 267 19.46 9.84 1.41
C GLU A 267 20.07 10.09 0.03
N ALA A 268 20.02 9.10 -0.87
CA ALA A 268 20.44 9.26 -2.27
C ALA A 268 19.40 10.03 -3.12
N TYR A 269 18.26 10.40 -2.53
CA TYR A 269 17.15 11.02 -3.23
C TYR A 269 16.87 12.44 -2.72
N GLN A 270 16.40 13.28 -3.63
CA GLN A 270 15.98 14.65 -3.37
C GLN A 270 14.54 14.85 -3.89
N LEU A 271 13.77 15.66 -3.20
CA LEU A 271 12.48 16.14 -3.66
C LEU A 271 12.63 17.55 -4.22
N GLU A 272 11.86 17.85 -5.25
CA GLU A 272 11.72 19.18 -5.81
C GLU A 272 10.24 19.52 -5.94
N ILE A 273 9.82 20.62 -5.33
CA ILE A 273 8.43 21.09 -5.35
C ILE A 273 8.32 22.31 -6.24
N ASP A 274 7.45 22.22 -7.23
CA ASP A 274 6.97 23.36 -7.99
C ASP A 274 5.69 23.90 -7.35
N LEU A 275 5.79 25.08 -6.74
CA LEU A 275 4.67 25.74 -6.05
C LEU A 275 3.70 26.44 -7.00
N LYS A 276 4.06 26.55 -8.29
CA LYS A 276 3.31 27.25 -9.34
C LYS A 276 3.40 26.48 -10.67
N PRO A 277 2.98 25.21 -10.72
CA PRO A 277 3.17 24.37 -11.91
C PRO A 277 2.33 24.82 -13.11
N ALA A 278 1.24 25.56 -12.88
CA ALA A 278 0.41 26.12 -13.94
C ALA A 278 1.04 27.35 -14.65
N LEU A 279 2.15 27.88 -14.14
CA LEU A 279 2.84 29.05 -14.70
C LEU A 279 4.24 28.64 -15.14
N ASP A 280 4.58 28.90 -16.40
CA ASP A 280 5.98 28.86 -16.84
C ASP A 280 6.79 30.00 -16.21
N PHE A 281 8.11 29.98 -16.39
CA PHE A 281 9.02 30.96 -15.81
C PHE A 281 8.66 32.40 -16.22
N GLN A 282 8.37 32.62 -17.51
CA GLN A 282 8.04 33.94 -18.04
C GLN A 282 6.71 34.46 -17.48
N THR A 283 5.68 33.61 -17.41
CA THR A 283 4.36 33.99 -16.89
C THR A 283 4.43 34.23 -15.38
N LEU A 284 5.23 33.45 -14.65
CA LEU A 284 5.47 33.67 -13.22
C LEU A 284 6.22 34.99 -12.98
N ASP A 285 7.22 35.31 -13.81
CA ASP A 285 7.93 36.59 -13.77
C ASP A 285 6.97 37.77 -13.91
N GLN A 286 6.13 37.75 -14.95
CA GLN A 286 5.12 38.80 -15.19
C GLN A 286 4.11 38.90 -14.05
N ARG A 287 3.73 37.76 -13.45
CA ARG A 287 2.87 37.75 -12.27
C ARG A 287 3.54 38.42 -11.07
N ILE A 288 4.81 38.10 -10.80
CA ILE A 288 5.57 38.68 -9.68
C ILE A 288 5.75 40.18 -9.88
N LEU A 289 6.09 40.63 -11.09
CA LEU A 289 6.20 42.06 -11.41
C LEU A 289 4.90 42.82 -11.09
N ARG A 290 3.74 42.27 -11.49
CA ARG A 290 2.44 42.89 -11.17
C ARG A 290 2.17 42.95 -9.67
N ASP A 291 2.51 41.90 -8.93
CA ASP A 291 2.36 41.87 -7.47
C ASP A 291 3.36 42.85 -6.81
N PHE A 292 4.57 43.00 -7.36
CA PHE A 292 5.59 43.94 -6.90
C PHE A 292 5.21 45.40 -7.15
N ASP A 293 4.61 45.74 -8.29
CA ASP A 293 4.09 47.08 -8.57
C ASP A 293 3.03 47.51 -7.53
N LYS A 294 2.15 46.57 -7.15
CA LYS A 294 1.12 46.79 -6.11
C LYS A 294 1.72 47.04 -4.72
N TYR A 295 2.90 46.49 -4.44
CA TYR A 295 3.57 46.54 -3.14
C TYR A 295 4.90 47.30 -3.17
N SER A 296 5.11 48.16 -4.16
CA SER A 296 6.40 48.80 -4.49
C SER A 296 7.11 49.47 -3.31
N ASN A 297 6.35 50.13 -2.43
CA ASN A 297 6.87 50.83 -1.24
C ASN A 297 6.84 49.99 0.04
N LYS A 298 6.43 48.72 -0.02
CA LYS A 298 6.46 47.80 1.12
C LYS A 298 7.78 47.05 1.18
N TYR A 299 8.07 46.50 2.36
CA TYR A 299 9.13 45.51 2.53
C TYR A 299 8.78 44.20 1.83
N PHE A 300 9.79 43.55 1.25
CA PHE A 300 9.65 42.30 0.52
C PHE A 300 8.90 41.23 1.33
N GLY A 301 9.22 41.11 2.63
CA GLY A 301 8.54 40.17 3.53
C GLY A 301 7.03 40.35 3.65
N ASN A 302 6.52 41.55 3.34
CA ASN A 302 5.10 41.90 3.38
C ASN A 302 4.43 41.91 1.99
N SER A 303 5.15 41.52 0.94
CA SER A 303 4.69 41.57 -0.46
C SER A 303 4.19 40.21 -0.98
N LEU A 304 4.54 39.11 -0.31
CA LEU A 304 4.31 37.74 -0.81
C LEU A 304 2.92 37.16 -0.48
N GLY A 305 2.07 37.90 0.23
CA GLY A 305 0.78 37.42 0.74
C GLY A 305 -0.24 37.00 -0.33
N ASP A 306 -0.18 37.59 -1.52
CA ASP A 306 -1.06 37.23 -2.65
C ASP A 306 -0.51 36.04 -3.47
N LEU A 307 0.77 35.71 -3.29
CA LEU A 307 1.48 34.68 -4.04
C LEU A 307 1.58 33.35 -3.27
N LEU A 308 1.75 33.43 -1.96
CA LEU A 308 2.08 32.31 -1.09
C LEU A 308 1.17 32.22 0.14
N PRO A 309 0.92 31.01 0.65
CA PRO A 309 0.34 30.82 1.97
C PRO A 309 1.22 31.46 3.06
N GLN A 310 0.59 32.05 4.07
CA GLN A 310 1.28 32.76 5.16
C GLN A 310 2.40 31.95 5.83
N LYS A 311 2.20 30.64 6.03
CA LYS A 311 3.21 29.76 6.64
C LYS A 311 4.45 29.50 5.76
N LEU A 312 4.34 29.74 4.45
CA LEU A 312 5.44 29.52 3.51
C LEU A 312 6.26 30.80 3.31
N ILE A 313 5.72 31.97 3.64
CA ILE A 313 6.42 33.25 3.50
C ILE A 313 7.74 33.25 4.29
N PRO A 314 7.78 32.94 5.61
CA PRO A 314 9.04 32.90 6.35
C PRO A 314 10.08 31.94 5.76
N VAL A 315 9.62 30.80 5.22
CA VAL A 315 10.49 29.82 4.56
C VAL A 315 11.11 30.39 3.29
N ILE A 316 10.30 31.00 2.42
CA ILE A 316 10.80 31.59 1.18
C ILE A 316 11.74 32.77 1.46
N LEU A 317 11.43 33.60 2.45
CA LEU A 317 12.32 34.70 2.85
C LEU A 317 13.67 34.20 3.36
N LYS A 318 13.69 33.11 4.14
CA LYS A 318 14.92 32.49 4.64
C LYS A 318 15.75 31.82 3.53
N LEU A 319 15.09 31.32 2.49
CA LEU A 319 15.74 30.61 1.38
C LEU A 319 16.09 31.53 0.20
N SER A 320 15.45 32.70 0.08
CA SER A 320 15.78 33.70 -0.93
C SER A 320 17.01 34.50 -0.55
N SER A 321 17.68 35.08 -1.55
CA SER A 321 18.77 36.05 -1.38
C SER A 321 18.30 37.46 -0.99
N ILE A 322 16.99 37.70 -0.93
CA ILE A 322 16.39 39.02 -0.72
C ILE A 322 16.11 39.26 0.76
N ASP A 323 16.65 40.36 1.30
CA ASP A 323 16.42 40.76 2.69
C ASP A 323 14.94 41.07 2.97
N TYR A 324 14.49 40.74 4.18
CA TYR A 324 13.10 40.96 4.62
C TYR A 324 12.65 42.41 4.43
N ASP A 325 13.50 43.35 4.83
CA ASP A 325 13.25 44.80 4.91
C ASP A 325 13.63 45.55 3.63
N LYS A 326 14.17 44.86 2.62
CA LYS A 326 14.38 45.45 1.30
C LYS A 326 13.04 45.91 0.73
N THR A 327 12.99 47.16 0.26
CA THR A 327 11.77 47.67 -0.38
C THR A 327 11.60 47.04 -1.77
N VAL A 328 10.36 46.71 -2.11
CA VAL A 328 10.05 45.93 -3.33
C VAL A 328 10.56 46.61 -4.61
N ASN A 329 10.47 47.94 -4.70
CA ASN A 329 10.97 48.71 -5.84
C ASN A 329 12.51 48.72 -5.99
N GLN A 330 13.26 48.19 -5.01
CA GLN A 330 14.70 48.02 -5.06
C GLN A 330 15.12 46.59 -5.44
N ILE A 331 14.17 45.66 -5.62
CA ILE A 331 14.47 44.27 -5.98
C ILE A 331 14.98 44.23 -7.43
N THR A 332 16.13 43.60 -7.64
CA THR A 332 16.78 43.50 -8.95
C THR A 332 16.12 42.42 -9.82
N ALA A 333 16.41 42.44 -11.11
CA ALA A 333 15.96 41.37 -12.01
C ALA A 333 16.56 40.00 -11.63
N GLU A 334 17.83 39.98 -11.21
CA GLU A 334 18.55 38.78 -10.78
C GLU A 334 17.94 38.18 -9.50
N GLU A 335 17.70 39.00 -8.48
CA GLU A 335 17.02 38.57 -7.25
C GLU A 335 15.62 37.99 -7.52
N ARG A 336 14.90 38.62 -8.47
CA ARG A 336 13.59 38.14 -8.88
C ARG A 336 13.67 36.82 -9.64
N GLU A 337 14.67 36.64 -10.49
CA GLU A 337 14.94 35.38 -11.20
C GLU A 337 15.25 34.24 -10.21
N GLU A 338 16.08 34.50 -9.20
CA GLU A 338 16.35 33.55 -8.12
C GLU A 338 15.08 33.19 -7.33
N LEU A 339 14.23 34.17 -7.01
CA LEU A 339 12.93 33.92 -6.38
C LEU A 339 12.03 33.03 -7.24
N ILE A 340 11.94 33.31 -8.55
CA ILE A 340 11.17 32.49 -9.49
C ILE A 340 11.70 31.06 -9.49
N TYR A 341 13.02 30.88 -9.57
CA TYR A 341 13.65 29.57 -9.53
C TYR A 341 13.34 28.83 -8.22
N LEU A 342 13.48 29.48 -7.08
CA LEU A 342 13.12 28.92 -5.77
C LEU A 342 11.66 28.47 -5.70
N LEU A 343 10.72 29.24 -6.25
CA LEU A 343 9.30 28.90 -6.26
C LEU A 343 8.95 27.73 -7.18
N LYS A 344 9.70 27.57 -8.28
CA LYS A 344 9.54 26.48 -9.24
C LYS A 344 10.30 25.21 -8.85
N LYS A 345 11.33 25.33 -8.02
CA LYS A 345 12.35 24.31 -7.74
C LYS A 345 12.70 24.26 -6.24
N LEU A 346 11.70 24.25 -5.36
CA LEU A 346 11.93 24.17 -3.92
C LEU A 346 12.46 22.78 -3.54
N LYS A 347 13.76 22.68 -3.25
CA LYS A 347 14.46 21.41 -3.00
C LYS A 347 14.40 20.99 -1.53
N LEU A 348 14.21 19.69 -1.30
CA LEU A 348 14.31 19.05 0.01
C LEU A 348 15.09 17.75 -0.06
N ASN A 349 16.03 17.55 0.86
CA ASN A 349 16.82 16.33 0.94
C ASN A 349 16.11 15.31 1.82
N ILE A 350 15.89 14.11 1.28
CA ILE A 350 15.19 13.06 2.02
C ILE A 350 16.12 12.52 3.09
N LYS A 351 15.59 12.38 4.31
CA LYS A 351 16.29 11.80 5.45
C LYS A 351 15.90 10.33 5.64
N ALA A 352 14.59 10.05 5.60
CA ALA A 352 14.07 8.69 5.78
C ALA A 352 12.60 8.61 5.37
N LYS A 353 12.14 7.38 5.08
CA LYS A 353 10.71 7.05 5.01
C LYS A 353 10.08 7.09 6.41
N LYS A 354 8.77 7.35 6.49
CA LYS A 354 8.01 7.10 7.73
C LYS A 354 7.86 5.59 7.91
N GLY A 355 8.00 5.13 9.16
CA GLY A 355 7.94 3.70 9.49
C GLY A 355 6.55 3.08 9.29
N PHE A 356 6.50 1.77 9.52
CA PHE A 356 5.32 0.92 9.28
C PHE A 356 4.02 1.35 9.97
N GLU A 357 4.09 2.08 11.08
CA GLU A 357 2.92 2.67 11.77
C GLU A 357 2.09 3.62 10.90
N ARG A 358 2.70 4.15 9.83
CA ARG A 358 2.07 5.11 8.91
C ARG A 358 2.16 4.68 7.44
N ALA A 359 2.83 3.57 7.15
CA ALA A 359 2.89 3.01 5.81
C ALA A 359 1.54 2.38 5.46
N ILE A 360 1.09 2.51 4.21
CA ILE A 360 -0.15 1.88 3.77
C ILE A 360 0.11 0.42 3.38
N VAL A 361 1.31 0.13 2.88
CA VAL A 361 1.75 -1.21 2.45
C VAL A 361 3.18 -1.48 2.92
N THR A 362 3.54 -2.75 2.92
CA THR A 362 4.93 -3.21 3.02
C THR A 362 5.43 -3.55 1.61
N ARG A 363 6.61 -3.04 1.25
CA ARG A 363 7.42 -3.53 0.12
C ARG A 363 8.38 -4.59 0.62
N GLY A 364 8.84 -5.50 -0.23
CA GLY A 364 9.55 -6.70 0.24
C GLY A 364 8.58 -7.77 0.72
N GLY A 365 9.12 -8.91 1.16
CA GLY A 365 8.36 -10.09 1.55
C GLY A 365 9.00 -11.38 1.06
N ILE A 366 8.24 -12.46 0.99
CA ILE A 366 8.74 -13.74 0.49
C ILE A 366 9.09 -13.60 -1.00
N SER A 367 10.31 -14.03 -1.36
CA SER A 367 10.81 -13.97 -2.73
C SER A 367 9.86 -14.66 -3.71
N THR A 368 9.42 -13.94 -4.74
CA THR A 368 8.56 -14.49 -5.80
C THR A 368 9.26 -15.58 -6.61
N GLU A 369 10.60 -15.63 -6.62
CA GLU A 369 11.38 -16.69 -7.27
C GLU A 369 11.18 -18.06 -6.62
N GLU A 370 10.82 -18.10 -5.34
CA GLU A 370 10.63 -19.32 -4.55
C GLU A 370 9.16 -19.77 -4.51
N ILE A 371 8.29 -19.10 -5.26
CA ILE A 371 6.86 -19.40 -5.33
C ILE A 371 6.49 -19.77 -6.77
N ASN A 372 5.63 -20.77 -6.92
CA ASN A 372 5.05 -21.12 -8.20
C ASN A 372 3.89 -20.16 -8.54
N PRO A 373 4.00 -19.29 -9.57
CA PRO A 373 2.95 -18.31 -9.88
C PRO A 373 1.64 -18.96 -10.37
N LYS A 374 1.65 -20.25 -10.73
CA LYS A 374 0.46 -20.97 -11.18
C LYS A 374 -0.34 -21.61 -10.04
N THR A 375 0.24 -21.77 -8.86
CA THR A 375 -0.43 -22.43 -7.73
C THR A 375 -0.33 -21.65 -6.42
N MET A 376 0.59 -20.67 -6.36
CA MET A 376 1.06 -20.02 -5.14
C MET A 376 1.78 -20.95 -4.14
N GLU A 377 2.12 -22.17 -4.58
CA GLU A 377 2.87 -23.13 -3.78
C GLU A 377 4.34 -22.74 -3.68
N SER A 378 4.94 -22.98 -2.53
CA SER A 378 6.38 -22.97 -2.32
C SER A 378 7.05 -23.91 -3.31
N ARG A 379 8.24 -23.50 -3.78
CA ARG A 379 9.14 -24.37 -4.55
C ARG A 379 10.08 -25.18 -3.67
N LEU A 380 10.08 -24.91 -2.36
CA LEU A 380 10.99 -25.51 -1.38
C LEU A 380 10.27 -26.55 -0.53
N ILE A 381 9.03 -26.27 -0.11
CA ILE A 381 8.25 -27.07 0.82
C ILE A 381 6.93 -27.48 0.18
N ASP A 382 6.75 -28.78 -0.05
CA ASP A 382 5.50 -29.34 -0.57
C ASP A 382 4.33 -28.97 0.34
N ASN A 383 3.19 -28.64 -0.27
CA ASN A 383 1.94 -28.29 0.41
C ASN A 383 1.98 -27.01 1.26
N LEU A 384 3.02 -26.17 1.15
CA LEU A 384 3.04 -24.82 1.70
C LEU A 384 2.73 -23.80 0.61
N TYR A 385 1.77 -22.91 0.83
CA TYR A 385 1.32 -21.90 -0.12
C TYR A 385 1.36 -20.50 0.51
N PHE A 386 1.41 -19.46 -0.31
CA PHE A 386 1.48 -18.07 0.15
C PHE A 386 0.41 -17.20 -0.52
N ALA A 387 -0.11 -16.20 0.19
CA ALA A 387 -1.06 -15.25 -0.40
C ALA A 387 -1.02 -13.85 0.22
N GLY A 388 -1.26 -12.84 -0.60
CA GLY A 388 -1.34 -11.44 -0.18
C GLY A 388 0.00 -10.77 0.12
N GLU A 389 -0.03 -9.75 0.99
CA GLU A 389 1.08 -8.83 1.30
C GLU A 389 2.28 -9.49 2.02
N VAL A 390 2.22 -10.81 2.27
CA VAL A 390 3.39 -11.56 2.76
C VAL A 390 4.37 -11.89 1.63
N ILE A 391 3.91 -11.88 0.38
CA ILE A 391 4.73 -12.07 -0.82
C ILE A 391 5.37 -10.73 -1.17
N ASP A 392 6.58 -10.74 -1.75
CA ASP A 392 7.27 -9.55 -2.29
C ASP A 392 6.51 -8.95 -3.48
N LEU A 393 5.39 -8.29 -3.19
CA LEU A 393 4.46 -7.66 -4.10
C LEU A 393 3.90 -6.41 -3.42
N ALA A 394 4.08 -5.26 -4.05
CA ALA A 394 3.46 -4.03 -3.62
C ALA A 394 3.00 -3.21 -4.82
N ALA A 395 1.88 -2.52 -4.68
CA ALA A 395 1.28 -1.71 -5.73
C ALA A 395 0.99 -0.29 -5.27
N MET A 396 0.75 0.59 -6.23
CA MET A 396 0.28 1.95 -5.99
C MET A 396 -1.08 1.97 -5.30
N THR A 397 -1.49 3.14 -4.79
CA THR A 397 -2.87 3.32 -4.33
C THR A 397 -3.86 3.17 -5.50
N GLY A 398 -5.11 2.82 -5.21
CA GLY A 398 -6.13 2.68 -6.26
C GLY A 398 -6.95 1.39 -6.20
N GLY A 399 -6.64 0.49 -5.26
CA GLY A 399 -7.34 -0.79 -5.07
C GLY A 399 -6.48 -1.99 -5.47
N TYR A 400 -5.33 -1.74 -6.13
CA TYR A 400 -4.42 -2.76 -6.63
C TYR A 400 -3.88 -3.71 -5.53
N ASN A 401 -3.53 -3.21 -4.34
CA ASN A 401 -3.05 -4.07 -3.25
C ASN A 401 -4.13 -5.04 -2.72
N LEU A 402 -5.40 -4.60 -2.68
CA LEU A 402 -6.49 -5.52 -2.34
C LEU A 402 -6.77 -6.49 -3.49
N GLN A 403 -6.65 -6.06 -4.75
CA GLN A 403 -6.69 -6.99 -5.89
C GLN A 403 -5.60 -8.06 -5.78
N ILE A 404 -4.35 -7.71 -5.45
CA ILE A 404 -3.27 -8.69 -5.22
C ILE A 404 -3.69 -9.69 -4.15
N ALA A 405 -4.16 -9.20 -3.00
CA ALA A 405 -4.59 -10.05 -1.90
C ALA A 405 -5.70 -11.03 -2.30
N PHE A 406 -6.75 -10.55 -2.96
CA PHE A 406 -7.85 -11.41 -3.41
C PHE A 406 -7.43 -12.38 -4.52
N SER A 407 -6.63 -11.94 -5.50
CA SER A 407 -6.24 -12.78 -6.64
C SER A 407 -5.32 -13.92 -6.20
N THR A 408 -4.29 -13.61 -5.40
CA THR A 408 -3.38 -14.62 -4.83
C THR A 408 -4.09 -15.54 -3.84
N GLY A 409 -4.99 -15.00 -3.01
CA GLY A 409 -5.81 -15.83 -2.11
C GLY A 409 -6.72 -16.79 -2.87
N TYR A 410 -7.42 -16.31 -3.89
CA TYR A 410 -8.23 -17.15 -4.78
C TYR A 410 -7.37 -18.24 -5.41
N LYS A 411 -6.22 -17.86 -6.01
CA LYS A 411 -5.28 -18.77 -6.66
C LYS A 411 -4.80 -19.88 -5.74
N ALA A 412 -4.32 -19.51 -4.53
CA ALA A 412 -3.81 -20.45 -3.53
C ALA A 412 -4.90 -21.42 -3.07
N GLY A 413 -6.09 -20.93 -2.73
CA GLY A 413 -7.20 -21.78 -2.30
C GLY A 413 -7.79 -22.65 -3.42
N ASN A 414 -7.68 -22.22 -4.68
CA ASN A 414 -8.21 -22.96 -5.81
C ASN A 414 -7.29 -24.08 -6.31
N ASN A 415 -5.98 -23.96 -6.10
CA ASN A 415 -4.96 -24.83 -6.70
C ASN A 415 -4.20 -25.67 -5.66
N LEU A 416 -4.90 -26.12 -4.61
CA LEU A 416 -4.40 -27.04 -3.59
C LEU A 416 -4.32 -28.49 -4.12
N ASN A 417 -3.48 -28.75 -5.13
CA ASN A 417 -3.41 -30.04 -5.85
C ASN A 417 -3.16 -31.27 -4.96
#